data_AF-A0A1R1F3G0-F1
#
_entry.id   AF-A0A1R1F3G0-F1
#
_cell.length_a   1.000
_cell.length_b   1.000
_cell.length_c   1.000
_cell.angle_alpha   90.00
_cell.angle_beta   90.00
_cell.angle_gamma   90.00
#
_symmetry.space_group_name_H-M   'P 1'
#
loop_
_entity.id
_entity.type
_entity.pdbx_description
1 polymer ?
#
loop_
_entity_poly.entity_id
_entity_poly.type
_entity_poly.pdbx_seq_one_letter_code
_entity_poly.pdbx_strand_id
1 'polypeptide(L)'
;MRKTEQLLIKRTLEQELSEIRFTQAAEVLRATHPRSWRDRVRAFLNKELQLPLVPLGTAPLFLLAALFVYHLAEQPKTHPGGPQQHLRELIEEGGSYYWKDEYERKVNRLEGDHQS
;
A
#
# COMPACT_ATOMS: atom_id res chain seq x y z
N MET A 1 -31.92 -29.52 42.92
CA MET A 1 -30.89 -30.52 43.30
C MET A 1 -29.56 -30.39 42.53
N ARG A 2 -29.53 -29.89 41.28
CA ARG A 2 -28.29 -29.83 40.47
C ARG A 2 -27.15 -28.90 40.95
N LYS A 3 -27.45 -27.81 41.69
CA LYS A 3 -26.42 -26.81 42.07
C LYS A 3 -25.47 -27.30 43.17
N THR A 4 -25.97 -28.08 44.12
CA THR A 4 -25.19 -28.60 45.24
C THR A 4 -24.19 -29.66 44.78
N GLU A 5 -24.61 -30.53 43.86
CA GLU A 5 -23.72 -31.52 43.22
C GLU A 5 -22.62 -30.85 42.40
N GLN A 6 -22.95 -29.81 41.62
CA GLN A 6 -21.96 -29.04 40.86
C GLN A 6 -20.92 -28.37 41.77
N LEU A 7 -21.33 -27.85 42.93
CA LEU A 7 -20.41 -27.24 43.90
C LEU A 7 -19.48 -28.27 44.55
N LEU A 8 -19.99 -29.46 44.85
CA LEU A 8 -19.20 -30.58 45.37
C LEU A 8 -18.14 -31.02 44.37
N ILE A 9 -18.56 -31.27 43.12
CA ILE A 9 -17.66 -31.66 42.03
C ILE A 9 -16.58 -30.59 41.80
N LYS A 10 -16.96 -29.30 41.77
CA LYS A 10 -16.00 -28.20 41.59
C LYS A 10 -14.94 -28.18 42.70
N ARG A 11 -15.34 -28.39 43.96
CA ARG A 11 -14.42 -28.42 45.10
C ARG A 11 -13.42 -29.57 44.99
N THR A 12 -13.89 -30.78 44.66
CA THR A 12 -13.03 -31.94 44.50
C THR A 12 -12.02 -31.73 43.37
N LEU A 13 -12.46 -31.20 42.22
CA LEU A 13 -11.57 -30.84 41.12
C LEU A 13 -10.57 -29.75 41.51
N GLU A 14 -10.97 -28.71 42.24
CA GLU A 14 -10.05 -27.68 42.72
C GLU A 14 -8.97 -28.25 43.65
N GLN A 15 -9.31 -29.26 44.44
CA GLN A 15 -8.37 -29.94 45.33
C GLN A 15 -7.42 -30.86 44.57
N GLU A 16 -7.92 -31.66 43.62
CA GLU A 16 -7.09 -32.53 42.76
C GLU A 16 -6.16 -31.74 41.84
N LEU A 17 -6.62 -30.58 41.33
CA LEU A 17 -5.84 -29.72 40.45
C LEU A 17 -4.96 -28.71 41.22
N SER A 18 -5.07 -28.63 42.54
CA SER A 18 -4.28 -27.67 43.34
C SER A 18 -2.77 -27.92 43.25
N GLU A 19 -2.38 -29.17 43.02
CA GLU A 19 -0.98 -29.58 42.81
C GLU A 19 -0.49 -29.27 41.38
N ILE A 20 -1.41 -29.11 40.41
CA ILE A 20 -1.10 -28.83 39.01
C ILE A 20 -1.20 -27.31 38.77
N ARG A 21 -0.07 -26.61 38.87
CA ARG A 21 0.01 -25.20 38.47
C ARG A 21 0.08 -25.07 36.96
N PHE A 22 -1.05 -24.76 36.34
CA PHE A 22 -1.08 -24.32 34.94
C PHE A 22 -0.47 -22.92 34.79
N THR A 23 0.81 -22.86 34.44
CA THR A 23 1.55 -21.60 34.25
C THR A 23 1.13 -20.88 32.95
N GLN A 24 0.65 -21.61 31.96
CA GLN A 24 0.31 -21.10 30.62
C GLN A 24 -1.19 -21.08 30.33
N ALA A 25 -2.07 -21.19 31.33
CA ALA A 25 -3.52 -21.19 31.11
C ALA A 25 -3.99 -19.95 30.32
N ALA A 26 -3.44 -18.78 30.63
CA ALA A 26 -3.74 -17.55 29.91
C ALA A 26 -3.25 -17.56 28.45
N GLU A 27 -2.15 -18.26 28.17
CA GLU A 27 -1.55 -18.38 26.85
C GLU A 27 -2.33 -19.36 25.97
N VAL A 28 -2.72 -20.51 26.53
CA VAL A 28 -3.60 -21.49 25.88
C VAL A 28 -4.97 -20.88 25.57
N LEU A 29 -5.57 -20.14 26.52
CA LEU A 29 -6.84 -19.45 26.31
C LEU A 29 -6.76 -18.38 25.21
N ARG A 30 -5.65 -17.63 25.15
CA ARG A 30 -5.41 -16.69 24.04
C ARG A 30 -5.26 -17.39 22.69
N ALA A 31 -4.69 -18.59 22.67
CA ALA A 31 -4.51 -19.37 21.44
C ALA A 31 -5.80 -20.03 20.94
N THR A 32 -6.69 -20.49 21.84
CA THR A 32 -7.92 -21.22 21.46
C THR A 32 -9.18 -20.37 21.44
N HIS A 33 -9.25 -19.26 22.17
CA HIS A 33 -10.40 -18.35 22.21
C HIS A 33 -9.95 -16.88 22.22
N PRO A 34 -9.51 -16.33 21.07
CA PRO A 34 -9.17 -14.91 20.98
C PRO A 34 -10.42 -14.06 21.22
N ARG A 35 -10.42 -13.31 22.33
CA ARG A 35 -11.56 -12.50 22.81
C ARG A 35 -11.73 -11.16 22.07
N SER A 36 -10.75 -10.74 21.25
CA SER A 36 -10.74 -9.42 20.61
C SER A 36 -10.23 -9.49 19.17
N TRP A 37 -10.74 -8.60 18.32
CA TRP A 37 -10.29 -8.45 16.93
C TRP A 37 -8.80 -8.10 16.84
N ARG A 38 -8.29 -7.33 17.81
CA ARG A 38 -6.85 -7.04 17.92
C ARG A 38 -6.03 -8.29 18.24
N ASP A 39 -6.58 -9.18 19.06
CA ASP A 39 -5.93 -10.44 19.43
C ASP A 39 -5.97 -11.44 18.27
N ARG A 40 -6.98 -11.40 17.38
CA ARG A 40 -6.99 -12.16 16.13
C ARG A 40 -5.90 -11.72 15.17
N VAL A 41 -5.74 -10.41 14.97
CA VAL A 41 -4.69 -9.85 14.11
C VAL A 41 -3.31 -10.18 14.68
N ARG A 42 -3.14 -10.03 16.00
CA ARG A 42 -1.90 -10.47 16.67
C ARG A 42 -1.69 -11.98 16.56
N ALA A 43 -2.69 -12.82 16.78
CA ALA A 43 -2.53 -14.28 16.65
C ALA A 43 -2.15 -14.69 15.22
N PHE A 44 -2.67 -14.00 14.21
CA PHE A 44 -2.32 -14.20 12.81
C PHE A 44 -0.87 -13.76 12.51
N LEU A 45 -0.46 -12.60 13.02
CA LEU A 45 0.90 -12.08 12.85
C LEU A 45 1.95 -12.83 13.69
N ASN A 46 1.56 -13.37 14.84
CA ASN A 46 2.47 -13.86 15.88
C ASN A 46 2.79 -15.35 15.76
N LYS A 47 2.08 -16.13 14.91
CA LYS A 47 2.31 -17.58 14.90
C LYS A 47 3.49 -18.05 14.04
N GLU A 48 3.77 -17.50 12.87
CA GLU A 48 4.81 -18.10 12.00
C GLU A 48 5.59 -17.11 11.12
N LEU A 49 5.30 -15.82 11.20
CA LEU A 49 5.95 -14.83 10.36
C LEU A 49 7.16 -14.21 11.06
N GLN A 50 8.32 -14.84 10.89
CA GLN A 50 9.61 -14.15 11.04
C GLN A 50 9.75 -13.13 9.90
N LEU A 51 8.97 -12.05 9.95
CA LEU A 51 9.10 -10.97 8.98
C LEU A 51 10.44 -10.28 9.26
N PRO A 52 11.41 -10.32 8.34
CA PRO A 52 12.63 -9.57 8.51
C PRO A 52 12.25 -8.07 8.59
N LEU A 53 12.45 -7.47 9.77
CA LEU A 53 12.05 -6.08 10.05
C LEU A 53 12.71 -5.08 9.10
N VAL A 54 13.93 -5.39 8.65
CA VAL A 54 14.72 -4.54 7.77
C VAL A 54 14.02 -4.33 6.42
N PRO A 55 13.79 -5.35 5.57
CA PRO A 55 13.13 -5.16 4.27
C PRO A 55 11.70 -4.64 4.40
N LEU A 56 10.95 -5.06 5.44
CA LEU A 56 9.57 -4.60 5.63
C LEU A 56 9.51 -3.12 6.07
N GLY A 57 10.49 -2.65 6.83
CA GLY A 57 10.60 -1.25 7.24
C GLY A 57 11.16 -0.34 6.14
N THR A 58 12.09 -0.83 5.31
CA THR A 58 12.71 -0.02 4.26
C THR A 58 11.84 0.11 3.02
N ALA A 59 11.05 -0.91 2.65
CA ALA A 59 10.19 -0.87 1.47
C ALA A 59 9.24 0.35 1.42
N PRO A 60 8.46 0.69 2.46
CA PRO A 60 7.62 1.88 2.44
C PRO A 60 8.45 3.17 2.44
N LEU A 61 9.63 3.16 3.04
CA LEU A 61 10.55 4.31 3.05
C LEU A 61 11.06 4.63 1.64
N PHE A 62 11.46 3.61 0.89
CA PHE A 62 11.88 3.75 -0.51
C PHE A 62 10.73 4.16 -1.41
N LEU A 63 9.52 3.61 -1.18
CA LEU A 63 8.33 4.00 -1.94
C LEU A 63 7.95 5.46 -1.70
N LEU A 64 8.01 5.92 -0.44
CA LEU A 64 7.80 7.33 -0.09
C LEU A 64 8.89 8.23 -0.67
N ALA A 65 10.16 7.80 -0.62
CA ALA A 65 11.26 8.54 -1.23
C ALA A 65 11.09 8.66 -2.75
N ALA A 66 10.67 7.58 -3.43
CA ALA A 66 10.40 7.60 -4.86
C ALA A 66 9.23 8.51 -5.21
N LEU A 67 8.13 8.46 -4.45
CA LEU A 67 7.00 9.39 -4.63
C LEU A 67 7.40 10.84 -4.39
N PHE A 68 8.23 11.10 -3.39
CA PHE A 68 8.74 12.44 -3.10
C PHE A 68 9.60 12.97 -4.25
N VAL A 69 10.55 12.15 -4.74
CA VAL A 69 11.39 12.50 -5.89
C VAL A 69 10.55 12.72 -7.15
N TYR A 70 9.55 11.87 -7.41
CA TYR A 70 8.62 12.02 -8.52
C TYR A 70 7.87 13.36 -8.44
N HIS A 71 7.31 13.68 -7.27
CA HIS A 71 6.57 14.92 -7.07
C HIS A 71 7.46 16.17 -7.15
N LEU A 72 8.73 16.08 -6.75
CA LEU A 72 9.71 17.17 -6.93
C LEU A 72 10.14 17.30 -8.40
N ALA A 73 10.30 16.19 -9.12
CA ALA A 73 10.68 16.18 -10.53
C ALA A 73 9.54 16.63 -11.46
N GLU A 74 8.28 16.41 -11.06
CA GLU A 74 7.10 16.90 -11.74
C GLU A 74 6.78 18.37 -11.44
N GLN A 75 7.52 19.06 -10.57
CA GLN A 75 7.46 20.51 -10.61
C GLN A 75 7.99 20.93 -11.97
N PRO A 76 7.14 21.46 -12.88
CA PRO A 76 7.64 21.93 -14.14
C PRO A 76 8.66 23.00 -13.77
N LYS A 77 9.91 22.80 -14.16
CA LYS A 77 10.83 23.93 -14.29
C LYS A 77 10.04 24.91 -15.14
N THR A 78 9.51 25.96 -14.51
CA THR A 78 8.76 27.02 -15.16
C THR A 78 9.75 27.69 -16.10
N HIS A 79 9.98 27.07 -17.26
CA HIS A 79 10.61 27.69 -18.39
C HIS A 79 9.57 28.71 -18.84
N PRO A 80 9.87 30.01 -18.76
CA PRO A 80 8.95 31.05 -19.19
C PRO A 80 8.95 31.10 -20.72
N GLY A 81 8.54 30.02 -21.40
CA GLY A 81 8.55 29.95 -22.86
C GLY A 81 8.28 28.59 -23.53
N GLY A 82 7.82 27.55 -22.83
CA GLY A 82 7.44 26.29 -23.48
C GLY A 82 5.92 26.20 -23.69
N PRO A 83 5.41 26.00 -24.92
CA PRO A 83 3.97 25.88 -25.13
C PRO A 83 3.48 24.62 -24.43
N GLN A 84 2.32 24.75 -23.79
CA GLN A 84 1.58 23.72 -23.09
C GLN A 84 1.62 22.39 -23.86
N GLN A 85 1.75 21.29 -23.12
CA GLN A 85 1.55 19.92 -23.60
C GLN A 85 0.09 19.74 -24.05
N HIS A 86 -0.31 20.42 -25.12
CA HIS A 86 -1.42 20.00 -25.93
C HIS A 86 -0.96 18.75 -26.65
N LEU A 87 -1.72 17.68 -26.45
CA LEU A 87 -1.60 16.38 -27.10
C LEU A 87 -1.18 16.59 -28.57
N ARG A 88 0.10 16.34 -28.85
CA ARG A 88 0.68 16.64 -30.17
C ARG A 88 0.12 15.61 -31.15
N GLU A 89 -0.71 16.07 -32.08
CA GLU A 89 -1.32 15.20 -33.09
C GLU A 89 -0.31 14.93 -34.22
N LEU A 90 -0.15 13.66 -34.58
CA LEU A 90 0.64 13.23 -35.72
C LEU A 90 -0.27 13.14 -36.95
N ILE A 91 0.13 13.78 -38.04
CA ILE A 91 -0.60 13.79 -39.32
C ILE A 91 0.27 13.13 -40.40
N GLU A 92 -0.38 12.52 -41.40
CA GLU A 92 0.28 11.94 -42.56
C GLU A 92 0.03 12.84 -43.78
N GLU A 93 1.09 13.39 -44.35
CA GLU A 93 1.03 14.28 -45.52
C GLU A 93 2.10 13.82 -46.53
N GLY A 94 1.70 13.65 -47.79
CA GLY A 94 2.64 13.24 -48.86
C GLY A 94 3.37 11.91 -48.60
N GLY A 95 2.77 10.98 -47.84
CA GLY A 95 3.37 9.69 -47.48
C GLY A 95 4.46 9.75 -46.41
N SER A 96 4.54 10.86 -45.66
CA SER A 96 5.43 11.01 -44.50
C SER A 96 4.66 11.53 -43.29
N TYR A 97 5.07 11.12 -42.09
CA TYR A 97 4.42 11.52 -40.84
C TYR A 97 5.06 12.79 -40.29
N TYR A 98 4.23 13.78 -39.97
CA TYR A 98 4.65 15.06 -39.43
C TYR A 98 3.86 15.41 -38.17
N TRP A 99 4.46 16.23 -37.30
CA TRP A 99 3.72 16.87 -36.21
C TRP A 99 2.89 18.01 -36.77
N LYS A 100 1.58 18.00 -36.47
CA LYS A 100 0.60 18.96 -37.00
C LYS A 100 1.01 20.42 -36.79
N ASP A 101 1.49 20.74 -35.59
CA ASP A 101 1.92 22.10 -35.19
C ASP A 101 3.14 22.60 -35.95
N GLU A 102 4.04 21.70 -36.36
CA GLU A 102 5.20 22.05 -37.17
C GLU A 102 4.87 22.16 -38.65
N TYR A 103 3.97 21.31 -39.14
CA TYR A 103 3.50 21.36 -40.53
C TYR A 103 2.75 22.66 -40.81
N GLU A 104 1.71 22.97 -40.02
CA GLU A 104 0.93 24.20 -40.16
C GLU A 104 1.80 25.46 -40.07
N ARG A 105 2.79 25.47 -39.16
CA ARG A 105 3.72 26.60 -39.03
C ARG A 105 4.58 26.81 -40.29
N LYS A 106 5.04 25.73 -40.92
CA LYS A 106 5.86 25.80 -42.14
C LYS A 106 5.01 26.21 -43.34
N VAL A 107 3.81 25.65 -43.47
CA VAL A 107 2.86 26.02 -44.53
C VAL A 107 2.49 27.50 -44.43
N ASN A 108 2.08 27.97 -43.25
CA ASN A 108 1.73 29.38 -43.04
C ASN A 108 2.90 30.33 -43.34
N ARG A 109 4.15 29.92 -43.06
CA ARG A 109 5.34 30.71 -43.40
C ARG A 109 5.53 30.83 -44.92
N LEU A 110 5.37 29.71 -45.64
CA LEU A 110 5.53 29.68 -47.09
C LEU A 110 4.41 30.44 -47.80
N GLU A 111 3.17 30.34 -47.32
CA GLU A 111 2.04 31.10 -47.86
C GLU A 111 2.17 32.60 -47.61
N GLY A 112 2.70 33.00 -46.45
CA GLY A 112 2.97 34.41 -46.13
C GLY A 112 4.07 35.05 -46.99
N ASP A 113 5.11 34.30 -47.37
CA ASP A 113 6.17 34.76 -48.28
C ASP A 113 5.73 34.87 -49.74
N HIS A 114 4.62 34.21 -50.12
CA HIS A 114 4.07 34.25 -51.48
C HIS A 114 3.05 35.38 -51.72
N GLN A 115 2.74 36.19 -50.69
CA GLN A 115 1.72 37.25 -50.76
C GLN A 115 2.29 38.68 -50.66
N SER A 116 3.62 38.84 -50.81
CA SER A 116 4.31 40.14 -50.90
C SER A 116 4.78 40.47 -52.31
#